data_AF-A0A498RJ16-F1
#
_entry.id   AF-A0A498RJ16-F1
#
_cell.length_a   1.000
_cell.length_b   1.000
_cell.length_c   1.000
_cell.angle_alpha   90.00
_cell.angle_beta   90.00
_cell.angle_gamma   90.00
#
_symmetry.space_group_name_H-M   'P 1'
#
loop_
_entity.id
_entity.type
_entity.pdbx_description
1 polymer ?
#
loop_
_entity_poly.entity_id
_entity_poly.type
_entity_poly.pdbx_seq_one_letter_code
_entity_poly.pdbx_strand_id
1 'polypeptide(L)'
;MNGADFFWLIFLFFTLWPMYRQRSINRNRLQFLRRIERIRGSRVISLIHRQEAISFLGIPISRYIDVEDSEHILRAIRLTPDDAD
;
A
#
# COMPACT_ATOMS: atom_id res chain seq x y z
N MET A 1 33.59 -14.88 13.45
CA MET A 1 32.56 -13.81 13.51
C MET A 1 32.45 -13.42 14.97
N ASN A 2 32.78 -12.17 15.27
CA ASN A 2 32.72 -11.65 16.63
C ASN A 2 31.26 -11.38 17.01
N GLY A 3 30.95 -11.25 18.31
CA GLY A 3 29.60 -10.91 18.77
C GLY A 3 29.06 -9.61 18.17
N ALA A 4 29.94 -8.66 17.84
CA ALA A 4 29.60 -7.43 17.14
C ALA A 4 29.07 -7.67 15.71
N ASP A 5 29.63 -8.63 14.97
CA ASP A 5 29.19 -8.95 13.61
C ASP A 5 27.77 -9.54 13.62
N PHE A 6 27.48 -10.42 14.59
CA PHE A 6 26.16 -11.01 14.77
C PHE A 6 25.12 -9.95 15.15
N PHE A 7 25.48 -9.01 16.03
CA PHE A 7 24.63 -7.87 16.37
C PHE A 7 24.27 -7.02 15.15
N TRP A 8 25.26 -6.65 14.31
CA TRP A 8 25.02 -5.86 13.10
C TRP A 8 24.16 -6.59 12.07
N LEU A 9 24.31 -7.91 11.94
CA LEU A 9 23.51 -8.73 11.03
C LEU A 9 22.05 -8.80 11.47
N ILE A 10 21.80 -8.99 12.77
CA ILE A 10 20.45 -8.93 13.34
C ILE A 10 19.84 -7.53 13.18
N PHE A 11 20.62 -6.49 13.44
CA PHE A 11 20.17 -5.11 13.27
C PHE A 11 19.73 -4.83 11.83
N LEU A 12 20.54 -5.24 10.83
CA LEU A 12 20.20 -5.14 9.42
C LEU A 12 18.93 -5.92 9.06
N PHE A 13 18.71 -7.08 9.66
CA PHE A 13 17.48 -7.85 9.43
C PHE A 13 16.24 -7.12 9.97
N PHE A 14 16.31 -6.58 11.18
CA PHE A 14 15.20 -5.86 11.80
C PHE A 14 14.84 -4.55 11.07
N THR A 15 15.82 -3.86 10.47
CA THR A 15 15.55 -2.64 9.69
C THR A 15 14.78 -2.94 8.40
N LEU A 16 14.97 -4.13 7.81
CA LEU A 16 14.27 -4.56 6.59
C LEU A 16 12.90 -5.20 6.87
N TRP A 17 12.71 -5.77 8.06
CA TRP A 17 11.45 -6.39 8.50
C TRP A 17 10.17 -5.56 8.25
N PRO A 18 10.09 -4.25 8.58
CA PRO A 18 8.88 -3.45 8.35
C PRO A 18 8.46 -3.41 6.87
N MET A 19 9.41 -3.42 5.94
CA MET A 19 9.11 -3.42 4.50
C MET A 19 8.38 -4.70 4.07
N TYR A 20 8.77 -5.86 4.63
CA TYR A 20 8.09 -7.12 4.38
C TYR A 20 6.65 -7.12 4.90
N ARG A 21 6.43 -6.57 6.10
CA ARG A 21 5.08 -6.44 6.69
C ARG A 21 4.17 -5.59 5.80
N GLN A 22 4.66 -4.44 5.32
CA GLN A 22 3.88 -3.56 4.45
C GLN A 22 3.47 -4.25 3.14
N ARG A 23 4.40 -4.99 2.52
CA ARG A 23 4.12 -5.77 1.30
C ARG A 23 3.03 -6.82 1.53
N SER A 24 3.07 -7.51 2.67
CA SER A 24 2.05 -8.51 3.03
C SER A 24 0.65 -7.88 3.13
N ILE A 25 0.54 -6.74 3.81
CA ILE A 25 -0.74 -6.01 3.94
C ILE A 25 -1.29 -5.60 2.58
N ASN A 26 -0.45 -5.05 1.69
CA ASN A 26 -0.87 -4.63 0.36
C ASN A 26 -1.34 -5.82 -0.50
N ARG A 27 -0.68 -6.98 -0.40
CA ARG A 27 -1.10 -8.22 -1.07
C ARG A 27 -2.45 -8.71 -0.56
N ASN A 28 -2.66 -8.70 0.75
CA ASN A 28 -3.93 -9.13 1.34
C ASN A 28 -5.08 -8.21 0.92
N ARG A 29 -4.85 -6.89 0.87
CA ARG A 29 -5.85 -5.92 0.36
C ARG A 29 -6.21 -6.21 -1.10
N LEU A 30 -5.22 -6.44 -1.96
CA LEU A 30 -5.46 -6.76 -3.36
C LEU A 30 -6.24 -8.07 -3.53
N GLN A 31 -5.90 -9.11 -2.76
CA GLN A 31 -6.64 -10.37 -2.79
C GLN A 31 -8.09 -10.21 -2.33
N PHE A 32 -8.32 -9.38 -1.32
CA PHE A 32 -9.66 -9.06 -0.84
C PHE A 32 -10.49 -8.33 -1.90
N LEU A 33 -9.93 -7.30 -2.56
CA LEU A 33 -10.60 -6.59 -3.65
C LEU A 33 -10.96 -7.54 -4.80
N ARG A 34 -10.02 -8.38 -5.25
CA ARG A 34 -10.28 -9.39 -6.28
C ARG A 34 -11.38 -10.38 -5.90
N ARG A 35 -11.50 -10.73 -4.62
CA ARG A 35 -12.59 -11.59 -4.15
C ARG A 35 -13.94 -10.87 -4.32
N ILE A 36 -14.01 -9.59 -3.99
CA ILE A 36 -15.24 -8.79 -4.18
C ILE A 36 -15.55 -8.67 -5.68
N GLU A 37 -14.56 -8.41 -6.53
CA GLU A 37 -14.74 -8.34 -7.98
C GLU A 37 -15.41 -9.59 -8.53
N ARG A 38 -14.89 -10.78 -8.15
CA ARG A 38 -15.48 -12.07 -8.55
C ARG A 38 -16.90 -12.28 -8.05
N ILE A 39 -17.20 -11.84 -6.82
CA ILE A 39 -18.55 -11.98 -6.24
C ILE A 39 -19.55 -11.06 -6.94
N ARG A 40 -19.11 -9.85 -7.32
CA ARG A 40 -19.98 -8.84 -7.95
C ARG A 40 -20.06 -8.95 -9.47
N GLY A 41 -19.13 -9.65 -10.11
CA GLY A 41 -19.01 -9.68 -11.58
C GLY A 41 -18.69 -8.30 -12.16
N SER A 42 -18.00 -7.45 -11.39
CA SER A 42 -17.68 -6.08 -11.80
C SER A 42 -16.34 -5.62 -11.22
N ARG A 43 -15.71 -4.65 -11.90
CA ARG A 43 -14.44 -4.06 -11.45
C ARG A 43 -14.62 -3.28 -10.15
N VAL A 44 -13.71 -3.49 -9.20
CA VAL A 44 -13.70 -2.77 -7.93
C VAL A 44 -12.45 -1.89 -7.88
N ILE A 45 -12.66 -0.58 -8.01
CA ILE A 45 -11.61 0.42 -7.87
C ILE A 45 -11.73 1.03 -6.47
N SER A 46 -10.63 1.05 -5.71
CA SER A 46 -10.59 1.63 -4.37
C SER A 46 -9.48 2.66 -4.24
N LEU A 47 -9.80 3.84 -3.70
CA LEU A 47 -8.81 4.82 -3.24
C LEU A 47 -8.68 4.71 -1.72
N ILE A 48 -7.52 4.24 -1.25
CA ILE A 48 -7.24 4.04 0.16
C ILE A 48 -6.21 5.08 0.59
N HIS A 49 -6.69 6.18 1.16
CA HIS A 49 -5.84 7.22 1.72
C HIS A 49 -5.80 7.11 3.23
N ARG A 50 -4.62 6.86 3.81
CA ARG A 50 -4.44 6.90 5.27
C ARG A 50 -3.83 8.23 5.65
N GLN A 51 -4.53 9.00 6.47
CA GLN A 51 -3.98 10.21 7.09
C GLN A 51 -2.99 9.81 8.19
N GLU A 52 -1.77 9.47 7.79
CA GLU A 52 -0.66 9.32 8.72
C GLU A 52 -0.03 10.69 8.89
N ALA A 53 -0.13 11.27 10.08
CA ALA A 53 0.71 12.39 10.45
C ALA A 53 2.14 11.85 10.57
N ILE A 54 2.92 11.98 9.51
CA ILE A 54 4.35 11.72 9.61
C ILE A 54 4.92 12.95 10.31
N SER A 55 5.38 12.77 11.55
CA SER A 55 6.04 13.86 12.26
C SER A 55 7.49 13.95 11.77
N PHE A 56 7.85 15.10 11.20
CA PHE A 56 9.24 15.46 10.95
C PHE A 56 9.59 16.62 11.89
N LEU A 57 10.61 16.45 12.74
CA LEU A 57 11.03 17.44 13.74
C LEU A 57 9.91 17.91 14.70
N GLY A 58 8.91 17.07 14.96
CA GLY A 58 7.77 17.42 15.83
C GLY A 58 6.62 18.12 15.11
N ILE A 59 6.76 18.45 13.82
CA ILE A 59 5.69 19.06 13.00
C ILE A 59 4.93 17.94 12.28
N PRO A 60 3.60 17.83 12.47
CA PRO A 60 2.80 16.82 11.79
C PRO A 60 2.65 17.19 10.30
N ILE A 61 3.16 16.36 9.40
CA ILE A 61 2.88 16.46 7.96
C ILE A 61 1.72 15.53 7.66
N SER A 62 0.56 16.09 7.35
CA SER A 62 -0.59 15.34 6.83
C SER A 62 -0.53 15.32 5.30
N ARG A 63 -0.76 14.14 4.71
CA ARG A 63 -1.12 14.05 3.29
C ARG A 63 -2.64 14.04 3.17
N TYR A 64 -3.18 14.80 2.24
CA TYR A 64 -4.59 14.80 1.85
C TYR A 64 -4.75 14.09 0.50
N ILE A 65 -5.98 13.72 0.17
CA ILE A 65 -6.33 13.31 -1.19
C ILE A 65 -6.24 14.55 -2.08
N ASP A 66 -5.58 14.44 -3.22
CA ASP A 66 -5.39 15.53 -4.16
C ASP A 66 -6.01 15.24 -5.56
N VAL A 67 -5.75 16.14 -6.51
CA VAL A 67 -6.27 16.02 -7.87
C VAL A 67 -5.63 14.85 -8.61
N GLU A 68 -4.37 14.54 -8.34
CA GLU A 68 -3.64 13.43 -8.97
C GLU A 68 -4.30 12.09 -8.62
N ASP A 69 -4.69 11.91 -7.35
CA ASP A 69 -5.45 10.74 -6.89
C ASP A 69 -6.74 10.55 -7.70
N SER A 70 -7.42 11.66 -8.00
CA SER A 70 -8.66 11.65 -8.79
C SER A 70 -8.39 11.27 -10.25
N GLU A 71 -7.30 11.77 -10.84
CA GLU A 71 -6.87 11.36 -12.18
C GLU A 71 -6.53 9.86 -12.26
N HIS A 72 -5.89 9.32 -11.22
CA HIS A 72 -5.62 7.89 -11.11
C HIS A 72 -6.91 7.06 -11.10
N ILE A 73 -7.94 7.50 -10.36
CA ILE A 73 -9.26 6.84 -10.41
C ILE A 73 -9.88 6.95 -11.81
N LEU A 74 -9.92 8.14 -12.38
CA LEU A 74 -10.52 8.35 -13.70
C LEU A 74 -9.82 7.52 -14.78
N ARG A 75 -8.50 7.40 -14.70
CA ARG A 75 -7.71 6.52 -15.56
C ARG A 75 -8.06 5.06 -15.35
N ALA A 76 -8.19 4.61 -14.10
CA ALA A 76 -8.58 3.23 -13.79
C ALA A 76 -9.98 2.91 -14.35
N ILE A 77 -10.93 3.84 -14.27
CA ILE A 77 -12.26 3.70 -14.88
C ILE A 77 -12.12 3.55 -16.41
N ARG A 78 -11.39 4.46 -17.07
CA ARG A 78 -11.22 4.42 -18.54
C ARG A 78 -10.46 3.20 -19.07
N LEU A 79 -9.55 2.64 -18.27
CA LEU A 79 -8.78 1.44 -18.61
C LEU A 79 -9.52 0.14 -18.24
N THR A 80 -10.67 0.24 -17.57
CA THR A 80 -11.51 -0.93 -17.31
C THR A 80 -12.18 -1.30 -18.64
N PRO A 81 -11.97 -2.53 -19.15
CA PRO A 81 -12.63 -2.97 -20.37
C PRO A 81 -14.16 -2.99 -20.18
N ASP A 82 -14.90 -2.82 -21.28
CA ASP A 82 -16.37 -2.83 -21.27
C ASP A 82 -16.92 -4.20 -20.85
N ASP A 83 -16.13 -5.25 -21.03
CA ASP A 83 -16.45 -6.62 -20.69
C ASP A 83 -15.82 -6.99 -19.33
N ALA A 84 -16.65 -7.47 -18.39
CA ALA A 84 -16.16 -8.08 -17.16
C ALA A 84 -15.72 -9.52 -17.46
N ASP A 85 -14.41 -9.78 -17.42
CA ASP A 85 -13.82 -11.14 -17.42
C ASP A 85 -14.48 -12.07 -16.38
#